data_AF-A0A381TUR3-F1
#
_entry.id   AF-A0A381TUR3-F1
#
_cell.length_a   1.000
_cell.length_b   1.000
_cell.length_c   1.000
_cell.angle_alpha   90.00
_cell.angle_beta   90.00
_cell.angle_gamma   90.00
#
_symmetry.space_group_name_H-M   'P 1'
#
loop_
_entity.id
_entity.type
_entity.pdbx_description
1 polymer ?
#
loop_
_entity_poly.entity_id
_entity_poly.type
_entity_poly.pdbx_seq_one_letter_code
_entity_poly.pdbx_strand_id
1 'polypeptide(L)'
;VTSDRMRIVLDLDGVICALKKPNETYLEVQPNEDVISKMREWKKDGHYLIIHTGRHMRTCDGNVEEVIKKIGPVTSEWLKKWDVPFDEIHYGKPYGDVYIDDLGITFSSVKQLEKKMKEIKPIFVIPMAGKGQRFKDQGILKPKFLIETKGRTLFEWSVRSLPLDIASKVIFICLDEHEKKYDVKNFIKKNMEKKFPSLSYEIILLDKTTDGQVETVLHAKKYINNESSLVIYNIDTHFESTRLKSKLLTIKNTNIDGLLGAINSNDGKLSFIELDSEFVKRTKEKEAISNVASTGLYVFTRGKDFVNAAEFMLSNNSKTNNEYYVSELYNILIKQGKKFVIDLADDFSLLGTPEDIENFERR
;
A
#
# COMPACT_ATOMS: atom_id res chain seq x y z
N VAL A 1 -19.14 5.25 6.47
CA VAL A 1 -17.81 5.74 6.04
C VAL A 1 -16.94 5.79 7.28
N THR A 2 -15.77 5.19 7.25
CA THR A 2 -14.87 5.10 8.40
C THR A 2 -13.47 4.81 7.87
N SER A 3 -12.79 5.89 7.51
CA SER A 3 -11.65 5.90 6.60
C SER A 3 -10.41 5.17 7.12
N ASP A 4 -9.53 4.83 6.18
CA ASP A 4 -8.19 4.29 6.42
C ASP A 4 -7.35 5.39 7.11
N ARG A 5 -7.14 5.22 8.42
CA ARG A 5 -6.70 6.26 9.36
C ARG A 5 -5.24 6.64 9.18
N MET A 6 -4.99 7.84 8.68
CA MET A 6 -3.63 8.39 8.51
C MET A 6 -3.20 9.21 9.73
N ARG A 7 -1.89 9.30 9.96
CA ARG A 7 -1.27 10.41 10.71
C ARG A 7 -0.87 11.47 9.68
N ILE A 8 -1.53 12.63 9.69
CA ILE A 8 -1.30 13.71 8.74
C ILE A 8 -0.52 14.81 9.45
N VAL A 9 0.67 15.13 8.95
CA VAL A 9 1.48 16.27 9.43
C VAL A 9 1.18 17.48 8.56
N LEU A 10 0.87 18.62 9.18
CA LEU A 10 0.61 19.90 8.53
C LEU A 10 1.50 20.99 9.11
N ASP A 11 2.01 21.89 8.26
CA ASP A 11 2.53 23.17 8.75
C ASP A 11 1.36 24.08 9.17
N LEU A 12 1.64 25.05 10.03
CA LEU A 12 0.68 26.05 10.44
C LEU A 12 0.67 27.23 9.45
N ASP A 13 1.80 27.94 9.39
CA ASP A 13 1.97 29.16 8.58
C ASP A 13 2.17 28.80 7.10
N GLY A 14 1.29 29.30 6.23
CA GLY A 14 1.31 29.02 4.78
C GLY A 14 0.52 27.76 4.36
N VAL A 15 -0.04 26.99 5.30
CA VAL A 15 -0.86 25.80 5.01
C VAL A 15 -2.22 25.87 5.71
N ILE A 16 -2.26 25.87 7.05
CA ILE A 16 -3.49 25.99 7.86
C ILE A 16 -3.94 27.45 7.96
N CYS A 17 -3.00 28.39 7.96
CA CYS A 17 -3.25 29.83 7.89
C CYS A 17 -2.40 30.48 6.81
N ALA A 18 -2.68 31.74 6.47
CA ALA A 18 -1.81 32.56 5.64
C ALA A 18 -0.41 32.73 6.27
N LEU A 19 0.56 33.18 5.49
CA LEU A 19 1.83 33.68 6.05
C LEU A 19 1.58 35.05 6.71
N LYS A 20 1.96 35.17 7.99
CA LYS A 20 1.85 36.42 8.78
C LYS A 20 2.50 37.60 8.05
N LYS A 21 1.73 38.64 7.77
CA LYS A 21 2.20 39.92 7.20
C LYS A 21 3.00 40.72 8.24
N PRO A 22 3.86 41.68 7.83
CA PRO A 22 4.65 42.48 8.77
C PRO A 22 3.81 43.16 9.87
N ASN A 23 2.73 43.83 9.47
CA ASN A 23 1.87 44.67 10.32
C ASN A 23 0.69 43.90 10.98
N GLU A 24 0.74 42.57 10.99
CA GLU A 24 -0.35 41.67 11.43
C GLU A 24 0.15 40.82 12.60
N THR A 25 -0.60 40.69 13.70
CA THR A 25 -0.24 39.79 14.81
C THR A 25 -0.60 38.34 14.51
N TYR A 26 0.01 37.38 15.21
CA TYR A 26 -0.33 35.96 15.07
C TYR A 26 -1.78 35.59 15.47
N LEU A 27 -2.54 36.49 16.12
CA LEU A 27 -3.98 36.32 16.37
C LEU A 27 -4.86 36.78 15.20
N GLU A 28 -4.34 37.61 14.30
CA GLU A 28 -5.07 38.23 13.18
C GLU A 28 -4.86 37.49 11.85
N VAL A 29 -3.79 36.69 11.73
CA VAL A 29 -3.46 35.89 10.55
C VAL A 29 -4.68 35.13 10.07
N GLN A 30 -5.00 35.31 8.78
CA GLN A 30 -6.22 34.76 8.20
C GLN A 30 -6.16 33.21 8.10
N PRO A 31 -7.27 32.52 8.41
CA PRO A 31 -7.37 31.06 8.27
C PRO A 31 -7.37 30.66 6.79
N ASN A 32 -6.89 29.45 6.51
CA ASN A 32 -7.18 28.76 5.26
C ASN A 32 -8.45 27.93 5.47
N GLU A 33 -9.62 28.55 5.29
CA GLU A 33 -10.92 27.94 5.63
C GLU A 33 -11.17 26.62 4.90
N ASP A 34 -10.76 26.51 3.63
CA ASP A 34 -10.83 25.27 2.84
C ASP A 34 -10.01 24.14 3.50
N VAL A 35 -8.78 24.42 3.95
CA VAL A 35 -7.91 23.44 4.61
C VAL A 35 -8.42 23.09 6.00
N ILE A 36 -8.90 24.07 6.79
CA ILE A 36 -9.46 23.81 8.12
C ILE A 36 -10.76 23.01 8.02
N SER A 37 -11.61 23.30 7.03
CA SER A 37 -12.78 22.49 6.70
C SER A 37 -12.38 21.05 6.35
N LYS A 38 -11.36 20.88 5.50
CA LYS A 38 -10.81 19.56 5.16
C LYS A 38 -10.22 18.82 6.38
N MET A 39 -9.61 19.53 7.32
CA MET A 39 -9.15 18.97 8.60
C MET A 39 -10.33 18.52 9.48
N ARG A 40 -11.44 19.25 9.53
CA ARG A 40 -12.68 18.80 10.22
C ARG A 40 -13.24 17.53 9.59
N GLU A 41 -13.25 17.43 8.27
CA GLU A 41 -13.63 16.20 7.56
C GLU A 41 -12.70 15.04 7.92
N TRP A 42 -11.38 15.20 7.81
CA TRP A 42 -10.40 14.17 8.20
C TRP A 42 -10.54 13.74 9.66
N LYS A 43 -10.85 14.68 10.56
CA LYS A 43 -11.03 14.37 11.99
C LYS A 43 -12.29 13.55 12.23
N LYS A 44 -13.40 13.88 11.56
CA LYS A 44 -14.65 13.11 11.54
C LYS A 44 -14.47 11.72 10.91
N ASP A 45 -13.66 11.62 9.86
CA ASP A 45 -13.29 10.38 9.18
C ASP A 45 -12.33 9.49 10.00
N GLY A 46 -11.78 10.03 11.10
CA GLY A 46 -10.98 9.30 12.09
C GLY A 46 -9.46 9.34 11.86
N HIS A 47 -8.96 10.24 11.02
CA HIS A 47 -7.52 10.51 10.91
C HIS A 47 -6.98 11.21 12.16
N TYR A 48 -5.67 11.10 12.36
CA TYR A 48 -4.91 11.73 13.43
C TYR A 48 -4.12 12.92 12.86
N LEU A 49 -4.30 14.11 13.45
CA LEU A 49 -3.82 15.37 12.86
C LEU A 49 -2.72 16.01 13.71
N ILE A 50 -1.55 16.22 13.10
CA ILE A 50 -0.34 16.73 13.75
C ILE A 50 -0.01 18.10 13.14
N ILE A 51 0.06 19.13 13.96
CA ILE A 51 0.57 20.44 13.55
C ILE A 51 2.08 20.47 13.83
N HIS A 52 2.92 20.63 12.82
CA HIS A 52 4.38 20.75 12.96
C HIS A 52 4.85 22.12 12.45
N THR A 53 5.09 23.05 13.38
CA THR A 53 5.27 24.48 13.06
C THR A 53 6.68 24.99 13.31
N GLY A 54 7.13 25.87 12.40
CA GLY A 54 8.39 26.63 12.51
C GLY A 54 8.22 28.02 13.14
N ARG A 55 7.02 28.34 13.62
CA ARG A 55 6.66 29.66 14.16
C ARG A 55 7.62 30.09 15.27
N HIS A 56 8.16 31.30 15.15
CA HIS A 56 9.20 31.88 16.03
C HIS A 56 10.56 31.14 16.15
N MET A 57 10.78 29.96 15.54
CA MET A 57 12.04 29.18 15.66
C MET A 57 13.29 30.01 15.38
N ARG A 58 13.32 30.76 14.26
CA ARG A 58 14.42 31.66 13.88
C ARG A 58 14.66 32.81 14.87
N THR A 59 13.68 33.16 15.70
CA THR A 59 13.75 34.28 16.66
C THR A 59 13.95 33.85 18.12
N CYS A 60 14.18 32.56 18.33
CA CYS A 60 14.55 31.95 19.62
C CYS A 60 15.76 31.01 19.40
N ASP A 61 16.55 31.25 18.36
CA ASP A 61 17.76 30.50 17.97
C ASP A 61 17.60 28.95 17.99
N GLY A 62 16.45 28.46 17.51
CA GLY A 62 16.13 27.04 17.50
C GLY A 62 15.64 26.45 18.84
N ASN A 63 15.64 27.21 19.93
CA ASN A 63 15.21 26.76 21.26
C ASN A 63 13.69 26.54 21.32
N VAL A 64 13.28 25.27 21.29
CA VAL A 64 11.87 24.84 21.30
C VAL A 64 11.15 25.24 22.59
N GLU A 65 11.82 25.22 23.75
CA GLU A 65 11.20 25.66 25.00
C GLU A 65 10.86 27.15 24.98
N GLU A 66 11.77 27.98 24.45
CA GLU A 66 11.52 29.42 24.32
C GLU A 66 10.41 29.71 23.31
N VAL A 67 10.35 28.98 22.20
CA VAL A 67 9.22 29.07 21.26
C VAL A 67 7.89 28.73 21.95
N ILE A 68 7.83 27.64 22.72
CA ILE A 68 6.63 27.26 23.48
C ILE A 68 6.25 28.34 24.49
N LYS A 69 7.20 28.86 25.27
CA LYS A 69 6.98 29.94 26.25
C LYS A 69 6.51 31.25 25.60
N LYS A 70 6.99 31.55 24.38
CA LYS A 70 6.80 32.83 23.68
C LYS A 70 5.57 32.89 22.76
N ILE A 71 5.24 31.80 22.06
CA ILE A 71 4.11 31.76 21.11
C ILE A 71 3.16 30.57 21.28
N GLY A 72 3.45 29.64 22.19
CA GLY A 72 2.55 28.54 22.53
C GLY A 72 1.14 28.99 22.94
N PRO A 73 0.99 29.98 23.86
CA PRO A 73 -0.31 30.51 24.26
C PRO A 73 -1.08 31.15 23.09
N VAL A 74 -0.43 32.05 22.34
CA VAL A 74 -1.00 32.77 21.20
C VAL A 74 -1.43 31.82 20.08
N THR A 75 -0.64 30.79 19.81
CA THR A 75 -0.96 29.75 18.82
C THR A 75 -2.15 28.90 19.29
N SER A 76 -2.18 28.54 20.58
CA SER A 76 -3.32 27.81 21.18
C SER A 76 -4.61 28.63 21.17
N GLU A 77 -4.53 29.94 21.34
CA GLU A 77 -5.66 30.86 21.25
C GLU A 77 -6.17 30.98 19.80
N TRP A 78 -5.27 31.16 18.82
CA TRP A 78 -5.62 31.21 17.40
C TRP A 78 -6.30 29.91 16.93
N LEU A 79 -5.77 28.74 17.33
CA LEU A 79 -6.36 27.44 16.98
C LEU A 79 -7.76 27.24 17.58
N LYS A 80 -8.02 27.77 18.79
CA LYS A 80 -9.35 27.79 19.40
C LYS A 80 -10.30 28.77 18.70
N LYS A 81 -9.83 29.99 18.40
CA LYS A 81 -10.59 31.07 17.74
C LYS A 81 -11.21 30.61 16.41
N TRP A 82 -10.49 29.78 15.65
CA TRP A 82 -10.92 29.30 14.34
C TRP A 82 -11.41 27.84 14.33
N ASP A 83 -11.56 27.20 15.50
CA ASP A 83 -11.95 25.79 15.66
C ASP A 83 -11.14 24.85 14.75
N VAL A 84 -9.81 24.89 14.88
CA VAL A 84 -8.90 24.06 14.10
C VAL A 84 -8.69 22.71 14.80
N PRO A 85 -9.08 21.58 14.19
CA PRO A 85 -8.96 20.27 14.85
C PRO A 85 -7.53 19.72 14.72
N PHE A 86 -6.93 19.33 15.84
CA PHE A 86 -5.66 18.60 15.90
C PHE A 86 -5.66 17.60 17.06
N ASP A 87 -4.74 16.65 17.02
CA ASP A 87 -4.43 15.71 18.12
C ASP A 87 -3.12 16.06 18.81
N GLU A 88 -2.17 16.58 18.05
CA GLU A 88 -0.75 16.71 18.42
C GLU A 88 -0.22 18.02 17.83
N ILE A 89 0.60 18.76 18.59
CA ILE A 89 1.27 19.97 18.09
C ILE A 89 2.74 19.97 18.51
N HIS A 90 3.61 19.95 17.50
CA HIS A 90 5.05 20.01 17.64
C HIS A 90 5.58 21.37 17.18
N TYR A 91 6.17 22.10 18.11
CA TYR A 91 7.08 23.20 17.82
C TYR A 91 8.47 22.59 17.60
N GLY A 92 9.23 23.10 16.64
CA GLY A 92 10.57 22.57 16.35
C GLY A 92 10.92 22.45 14.87
N LYS A 93 9.99 22.71 13.94
CA LYS A 93 10.28 22.64 12.50
C LYS A 93 11.42 23.61 12.16
N PRO A 94 12.59 23.14 11.69
CA PRO A 94 13.73 24.02 11.44
C PRO A 94 13.40 25.09 10.40
N TYR A 95 13.89 26.31 10.60
CA TYR A 95 13.82 27.33 9.56
C TYR A 95 14.80 26.96 8.44
N GLY A 96 14.29 26.69 7.24
CA GLY A 96 15.07 26.43 6.04
C GLY A 96 14.31 26.79 4.76
N ASP A 97 15.07 27.11 3.71
CA ASP A 97 14.55 27.61 2.43
C ASP A 97 13.96 26.49 1.55
N VAL A 98 14.38 25.24 1.77
CA VAL A 98 13.87 24.03 1.10
C VAL A 98 13.67 22.92 2.13
N TYR A 99 12.53 22.23 2.06
CA TYR A 99 12.26 21.01 2.81
C TYR A 99 12.28 19.83 1.85
N ILE A 100 13.08 18.81 2.17
CA ILE A 100 13.11 17.53 1.46
C ILE A 100 12.55 16.48 2.42
N ASP A 101 11.44 15.87 2.03
CA ASP A 101 10.63 14.98 2.85
C ASP A 101 10.10 13.86 1.93
N ASP A 102 10.35 12.60 2.28
CA ASP A 102 9.99 11.44 1.46
C ASP A 102 8.48 11.11 1.51
N LEU A 103 7.77 11.62 2.51
CA LEU A 103 6.32 11.55 2.68
C LEU A 103 5.61 12.88 2.34
N GLY A 104 6.36 13.93 1.99
CA GLY A 104 5.86 15.27 1.73
C GLY A 104 4.86 15.36 0.57
N ILE A 105 3.76 16.10 0.77
CA ILE A 105 2.72 16.32 -0.24
C ILE A 105 2.66 17.80 -0.65
N THR A 106 3.08 18.09 -1.88
CA THR A 106 2.95 19.43 -2.48
C THR A 106 1.59 19.65 -3.16
N PHE A 107 0.94 20.79 -2.91
CA PHE A 107 -0.34 21.18 -3.53
C PHE A 107 -0.52 22.70 -3.59
N SER A 108 -1.34 23.19 -4.52
CA SER A 108 -1.78 24.60 -4.63
C SER A 108 -3.28 24.81 -4.42
N SER A 109 -4.05 23.74 -4.21
CA SER A 109 -5.48 23.78 -3.92
C SER A 109 -5.94 22.49 -3.22
N VAL A 110 -7.02 22.54 -2.44
CA VAL A 110 -7.58 21.35 -1.78
C VAL A 110 -7.98 20.28 -2.79
N LYS A 111 -8.50 20.65 -3.98
CA LYS A 111 -8.82 19.70 -5.06
C LYS A 111 -7.58 18.94 -5.57
N GLN A 112 -6.41 19.58 -5.61
CA GLN A 112 -5.15 18.89 -5.97
C GLN A 112 -4.65 18.01 -4.82
N LEU A 113 -4.76 18.49 -3.58
CA LEU A 113 -4.40 17.73 -2.37
C LEU A 113 -5.21 16.44 -2.26
N GLU A 114 -6.54 16.53 -2.39
CA GLU A 114 -7.42 15.36 -2.39
C GLU A 114 -7.03 14.33 -3.46
N LYS A 115 -6.74 14.79 -4.68
CA LYS A 115 -6.32 13.92 -5.77
C LYS A 115 -5.03 13.19 -5.40
N LYS A 116 -4.00 13.92 -4.94
CA LYS A 116 -2.73 13.34 -4.49
C LYS A 116 -2.92 12.34 -3.36
N MET A 117 -3.71 12.66 -2.33
CA MET A 117 -3.96 11.75 -1.20
C MET A 117 -4.71 10.48 -1.63
N LYS A 118 -5.64 10.57 -2.59
CA LYS A 118 -6.31 9.41 -3.20
C LYS A 118 -5.35 8.56 -4.04
N GLU A 119 -4.40 9.19 -4.74
CA GLU A 119 -3.39 8.51 -5.57
C GLU A 119 -2.22 7.90 -4.77
N ILE A 120 -1.90 8.42 -3.59
CA ILE A 120 -0.86 7.88 -2.68
C ILE A 120 -1.30 6.52 -2.10
N LYS A 121 -2.57 6.38 -1.70
CA LYS A 121 -3.08 5.14 -1.10
C LYS A 121 -3.17 3.99 -2.12
N PRO A 122 -2.35 2.92 -2.03
CA PRO A 122 -2.35 1.83 -2.99
C PRO A 122 -3.69 1.08 -3.10
N ILE A 123 -3.95 0.55 -4.29
CA ILE A 123 -5.00 -0.44 -4.54
C ILE A 123 -4.38 -1.84 -4.44
N PHE A 124 -4.93 -2.68 -3.57
CA PHE A 124 -4.49 -4.07 -3.42
C PHE A 124 -5.38 -5.00 -4.25
N VAL A 125 -4.79 -5.93 -5.00
CA VAL A 125 -5.50 -7.00 -5.72
C VAL A 125 -5.00 -8.35 -5.26
N ILE A 126 -5.92 -9.21 -4.85
CA ILE A 126 -5.65 -10.52 -4.27
C ILE A 126 -6.31 -11.59 -5.16
N PRO A 127 -5.59 -12.10 -6.19
CA PRO A 127 -6.09 -13.15 -7.06
C PRO A 127 -6.10 -14.51 -6.33
N MET A 128 -7.30 -15.04 -6.09
CA MET A 128 -7.52 -16.33 -5.43
C MET A 128 -8.51 -17.25 -6.19
N ALA A 129 -8.60 -17.06 -7.50
CA ALA A 129 -9.39 -17.87 -8.43
C ALA A 129 -8.71 -19.19 -8.87
N GLY A 130 -7.64 -19.63 -8.21
CA GLY A 130 -6.90 -20.84 -8.58
C GLY A 130 -7.55 -22.14 -8.09
N LYS A 131 -7.37 -23.25 -8.84
CA LYS A 131 -8.01 -24.56 -8.55
C LYS A 131 -7.57 -25.23 -7.24
N GLY A 132 -6.40 -24.88 -6.72
CA GLY A 132 -5.82 -25.49 -5.51
C GLY A 132 -5.44 -26.97 -5.68
N GLN A 133 -5.08 -27.41 -6.89
CA GLN A 133 -5.03 -28.83 -7.27
C GLN A 133 -4.29 -29.73 -6.27
N ARG A 134 -3.08 -29.34 -5.84
CA ARG A 134 -2.25 -30.08 -4.86
C ARG A 134 -2.92 -30.40 -3.51
N PHE A 135 -3.98 -29.68 -3.15
CA PHE A 135 -4.83 -29.99 -1.99
C PHE A 135 -5.98 -30.94 -2.35
N LYS A 136 -6.60 -30.76 -3.52
CA LYS A 136 -7.62 -31.68 -4.06
C LYS A 136 -7.06 -33.09 -4.29
N ASP A 137 -5.79 -33.17 -4.71
CA ASP A 137 -5.05 -34.43 -4.89
C ASP A 137 -4.87 -35.21 -3.56
N GLN A 138 -4.92 -34.50 -2.42
CA GLN A 138 -4.91 -35.05 -1.05
C GLN A 138 -6.32 -35.07 -0.42
N GLY A 139 -7.38 -35.05 -1.24
CA GLY A 139 -8.78 -35.10 -0.80
C GLY A 139 -9.33 -33.81 -0.17
N ILE A 140 -8.53 -32.74 -0.05
CA ILE A 140 -8.95 -31.46 0.54
C ILE A 140 -9.70 -30.65 -0.53
N LEU A 141 -11.02 -30.85 -0.58
CA LEU A 141 -11.90 -30.25 -1.59
C LEU A 141 -12.24 -28.77 -1.34
N LYS A 142 -11.91 -28.19 -0.17
CA LYS A 142 -12.20 -26.78 0.13
C LYS A 142 -11.20 -25.83 -0.56
N PRO A 143 -11.63 -24.64 -1.03
CA PRO A 143 -10.75 -23.61 -1.57
C PRO A 143 -9.60 -23.33 -0.62
N LYS A 144 -8.40 -23.20 -1.19
CA LYS A 144 -7.14 -23.11 -0.44
C LYS A 144 -7.13 -21.99 0.61
N PHE A 145 -7.74 -20.85 0.30
CA PHE A 145 -7.87 -19.71 1.23
C PHE A 145 -8.77 -19.97 2.46
N LEU A 146 -9.58 -21.04 2.43
CA LEU A 146 -10.38 -21.55 3.57
C LEU A 146 -9.68 -22.68 4.33
N ILE A 147 -8.45 -23.08 3.96
CA ILE A 147 -7.65 -24.02 4.74
C ILE A 147 -7.16 -23.30 5.99
N GLU A 148 -7.07 -24.03 7.11
CA GLU A 148 -6.74 -23.49 8.42
C GLU A 148 -5.43 -24.10 8.92
N THR A 149 -4.64 -23.28 9.60
CA THR A 149 -3.38 -23.66 10.26
C THR A 149 -3.08 -22.66 11.37
N LYS A 150 -2.51 -23.14 12.49
CA LYS A 150 -2.22 -22.31 13.68
C LYS A 150 -3.39 -21.40 14.11
N GLY A 151 -4.63 -21.93 14.03
CA GLY A 151 -5.85 -21.23 14.45
C GLY A 151 -6.30 -20.06 13.56
N ARG A 152 -5.84 -19.99 12.30
CA ARG A 152 -6.28 -19.00 11.31
C ARG A 152 -6.45 -19.63 9.93
N THR A 153 -7.24 -19.00 9.07
CA THR A 153 -7.30 -19.39 7.64
C THR A 153 -6.07 -18.89 6.85
N LEU A 154 -5.75 -19.51 5.72
CA LEU A 154 -4.67 -19.01 4.83
C LEU A 154 -5.00 -17.60 4.30
N PHE A 155 -6.29 -17.30 4.08
CA PHE A 155 -6.76 -15.95 3.82
C PHE A 155 -6.28 -14.97 4.90
N GLU A 156 -6.47 -15.29 6.18
CA GLU A 156 -6.05 -14.43 7.28
C GLU A 156 -4.53 -14.30 7.43
N TRP A 157 -3.76 -15.34 7.09
CA TRP A 157 -2.30 -15.29 7.10
C TRP A 157 -1.76 -14.38 5.99
N SER A 158 -2.19 -14.58 4.74
CA SER A 158 -1.83 -13.69 3.61
C SER A 158 -2.30 -12.25 3.84
N VAL A 159 -3.56 -12.04 4.26
CA VAL A 159 -4.09 -10.69 4.54
C VAL A 159 -3.36 -9.98 5.71
N ARG A 160 -2.71 -10.73 6.62
CA ARG A 160 -1.86 -10.15 7.68
C ARG A 160 -0.50 -9.66 7.19
N SER A 161 0.02 -10.17 6.07
CA SER A 161 1.29 -9.70 5.48
C SER A 161 1.19 -8.28 4.91
N LEU A 162 -0.02 -7.79 4.65
CA LEU A 162 -0.27 -6.55 3.92
C LEU A 162 -0.64 -5.38 4.83
N PRO A 163 -0.06 -4.18 4.64
CA PRO A 163 -0.48 -2.96 5.33
C PRO A 163 -1.77 -2.40 4.70
N LEU A 164 -2.88 -3.12 4.87
CA LEU A 164 -4.19 -2.73 4.31
C LEU A 164 -4.77 -1.46 4.96
N ASP A 165 -4.20 -1.00 6.07
CA ASP A 165 -4.58 0.27 6.72
C ASP A 165 -4.18 1.52 5.92
N ILE A 166 -3.34 1.38 4.89
CA ILE A 166 -3.04 2.43 3.90
C ILE A 166 -3.70 2.19 2.53
N ALA A 167 -4.51 1.14 2.36
CA ALA A 167 -5.19 0.84 1.11
C ALA A 167 -6.25 1.89 0.78
N SER A 168 -6.43 2.24 -0.50
CA SER A 168 -7.62 2.97 -0.98
C SER A 168 -8.76 2.02 -1.36
N LYS A 169 -8.41 0.81 -1.81
CA LYS A 169 -9.32 -0.30 -2.10
C LYS A 169 -8.59 -1.63 -2.05
N VAL A 170 -9.29 -2.69 -1.63
CA VAL A 170 -8.86 -4.09 -1.80
C VAL A 170 -9.78 -4.79 -2.80
N ILE A 171 -9.24 -5.65 -3.66
CA ILE A 171 -9.99 -6.34 -4.72
C ILE A 171 -9.68 -7.83 -4.64
N PHE A 172 -10.65 -8.62 -4.17
CA PHE A 172 -10.55 -10.07 -4.13
C PHE A 172 -11.11 -10.66 -5.42
N ILE A 173 -10.37 -11.55 -6.08
CA ILE A 173 -10.80 -12.17 -7.34
C ILE A 173 -10.92 -13.68 -7.14
N CYS A 174 -12.15 -14.20 -7.24
CA CYS A 174 -12.52 -15.56 -6.84
C CYS A 174 -13.21 -16.30 -8.00
N LEU A 175 -13.39 -17.62 -7.87
CA LEU A 175 -14.31 -18.36 -8.74
C LEU A 175 -15.74 -18.25 -8.21
N ASP A 176 -16.70 -18.15 -9.11
CA ASP A 176 -18.13 -18.24 -8.81
C ASP A 176 -18.53 -19.65 -8.27
N GLU A 177 -17.82 -20.71 -8.69
CA GLU A 177 -17.91 -22.04 -8.06
C GLU A 177 -17.63 -21.98 -6.55
N HIS A 178 -16.61 -21.20 -6.13
CA HIS A 178 -16.25 -21.08 -4.72
C HIS A 178 -17.35 -20.33 -3.94
N GLU A 179 -17.91 -19.27 -4.52
CA GLU A 179 -19.07 -18.55 -3.93
C GLU A 179 -20.26 -19.50 -3.73
N LYS A 180 -20.71 -20.17 -4.79
CA LYS A 180 -21.88 -21.05 -4.79
C LYS A 180 -21.79 -22.21 -3.79
N LYS A 181 -20.57 -22.65 -3.46
CA LYS A 181 -20.32 -23.81 -2.59
C LYS A 181 -19.85 -23.46 -1.17
N TYR A 182 -19.30 -22.26 -0.94
CA TYR A 182 -18.65 -21.90 0.33
C TYR A 182 -18.97 -20.49 0.86
N ASP A 183 -19.90 -19.75 0.25
CA ASP A 183 -20.34 -18.40 0.71
C ASP A 183 -19.17 -17.43 0.92
N VAL A 184 -18.33 -17.33 -0.11
CA VAL A 184 -17.05 -16.61 -0.09
C VAL A 184 -17.25 -15.12 0.12
N LYS A 185 -18.34 -14.52 -0.38
CA LYS A 185 -18.68 -13.13 -0.07
C LYS A 185 -18.88 -12.89 1.42
N ASN A 186 -19.63 -13.73 2.14
CA ASN A 186 -19.78 -13.56 3.59
C ASN A 186 -18.52 -13.96 4.36
N PHE A 187 -17.72 -14.92 3.89
CA PHE A 187 -16.43 -15.24 4.48
C PHE A 187 -15.45 -14.05 4.42
N ILE A 188 -15.28 -13.44 3.25
CA ILE A 188 -14.44 -12.25 3.06
C ILE A 188 -15.00 -11.11 3.91
N LYS A 189 -16.30 -10.84 3.82
CA LYS A 189 -16.99 -9.80 4.59
C LYS A 189 -16.70 -9.91 6.10
N LYS A 190 -16.93 -11.07 6.71
CA LYS A 190 -16.66 -11.31 8.14
C LYS A 190 -15.20 -11.06 8.53
N ASN A 191 -14.25 -11.41 7.67
CA ASN A 191 -12.82 -11.17 7.92
C ASN A 191 -12.43 -9.69 7.75
N MET A 192 -12.98 -9.00 6.74
CA MET A 192 -12.74 -7.59 6.49
C MET A 192 -13.39 -6.73 7.58
N GLU A 193 -14.69 -6.86 7.84
CA GLU A 193 -15.41 -6.08 8.88
C GLU A 193 -14.73 -6.18 10.26
N LYS A 194 -14.20 -7.37 10.61
CA LYS A 194 -13.52 -7.66 11.88
C LYS A 194 -12.14 -6.98 12.05
N LYS A 195 -11.45 -6.62 10.97
CA LYS A 195 -10.06 -6.10 10.99
C LYS A 195 -9.91 -4.72 10.34
N PHE A 196 -10.65 -4.51 9.27
CA PHE A 196 -10.61 -3.36 8.36
C PHE A 196 -12.07 -2.95 8.08
N PRO A 197 -12.70 -2.30 9.05
CA PRO A 197 -14.68 -2.00 9.09
C PRO A 197 -15.38 -2.09 7.76
N SER A 198 -14.94 -1.24 6.90
CA SER A 198 -14.31 -0.01 7.35
C SER A 198 -13.52 0.50 6.12
N LEU A 199 -12.60 -0.34 5.65
CA LEU A 199 -11.89 -0.23 4.38
C LEU A 199 -12.79 -0.61 3.21
N SER A 200 -12.68 0.07 2.07
CA SER A 200 -13.41 -0.32 0.87
C SER A 200 -12.81 -1.57 0.25
N TYR A 201 -13.62 -2.61 0.04
CA TYR A 201 -13.23 -3.77 -0.77
C TYR A 201 -14.24 -4.07 -1.88
N GLU A 202 -13.80 -4.83 -2.88
CA GLU A 202 -14.56 -5.35 -4.01
C GLU A 202 -14.36 -6.88 -4.06
N ILE A 203 -15.38 -7.63 -4.49
CA ILE A 203 -15.26 -9.07 -4.77
C ILE A 203 -15.67 -9.30 -6.23
N ILE A 204 -14.72 -9.68 -7.06
CA ILE A 204 -14.93 -10.08 -8.45
C ILE A 204 -15.05 -11.60 -8.48
N LEU A 205 -16.15 -12.11 -9.07
CA LEU A 205 -16.34 -13.53 -9.33
C LEU A 205 -16.07 -13.82 -10.81
N LEU A 206 -15.38 -14.92 -11.09
CA LEU A 206 -15.08 -15.43 -12.43
C LEU A 206 -15.79 -16.77 -12.63
N ASP A 207 -16.44 -16.96 -13.77
CA ASP A 207 -17.18 -18.19 -14.10
C ASP A 207 -16.24 -19.41 -14.24
N LYS A 208 -14.97 -19.16 -14.58
CA LYS A 208 -13.92 -20.17 -14.80
C LYS A 208 -12.56 -19.65 -14.38
N THR A 209 -11.60 -20.56 -14.33
CA THR A 209 -10.17 -20.24 -14.15
C THR A 209 -9.58 -19.59 -15.40
N THR A 210 -8.70 -18.63 -15.18
CA THR A 210 -7.83 -17.97 -16.17
C THR A 210 -6.52 -18.75 -16.38
N ASP A 211 -5.78 -18.44 -17.43
CA ASP A 211 -4.47 -19.02 -17.75
C ASP A 211 -3.33 -18.35 -16.94
N GLY A 212 -3.56 -18.05 -15.66
CA GLY A 212 -2.56 -17.48 -14.75
C GLY A 212 -2.97 -16.16 -14.09
N GLN A 213 -2.14 -15.70 -13.14
CA GLN A 213 -2.42 -14.56 -12.26
C GLN A 213 -2.58 -13.23 -13.01
N VAL A 214 -1.85 -13.01 -14.10
CA VAL A 214 -1.92 -11.74 -14.87
C VAL A 214 -3.31 -11.54 -15.47
N GLU A 215 -3.87 -12.58 -16.09
CA GLU A 215 -5.24 -12.56 -16.62
C GLU A 215 -6.25 -12.44 -15.47
N THR A 216 -6.06 -13.12 -14.34
CA THR A 216 -6.91 -12.95 -13.15
C THR A 216 -7.01 -11.48 -12.72
N VAL A 217 -5.86 -10.79 -12.61
CA VAL A 217 -5.79 -9.40 -12.17
C VAL A 217 -6.33 -8.43 -13.22
N LEU A 218 -6.24 -8.75 -14.53
CA LEU A 218 -6.82 -7.91 -15.58
C LEU A 218 -8.36 -7.77 -15.47
N HIS A 219 -9.08 -8.69 -14.84
CA HIS A 219 -10.50 -8.48 -14.53
C HIS A 219 -10.76 -7.26 -13.62
N ALA A 220 -9.76 -6.80 -12.87
CA ALA A 220 -9.82 -5.56 -12.10
C ALA A 220 -9.47 -4.28 -12.91
N LYS A 221 -9.22 -4.35 -14.24
CA LYS A 221 -8.76 -3.22 -15.08
C LYS A 221 -9.52 -1.90 -14.84
N LYS A 222 -10.85 -1.95 -14.68
CA LYS A 222 -11.69 -0.76 -14.36
C LYS A 222 -11.29 -0.01 -13.08
N TYR A 223 -10.62 -0.67 -12.14
CA TYR A 223 -10.16 -0.09 -10.88
C TYR A 223 -8.67 0.24 -10.86
N ILE A 224 -7.85 -0.48 -11.64
CA ILE A 224 -6.37 -0.39 -11.57
C ILE A 224 -5.73 0.37 -12.74
N ASN A 225 -6.44 0.64 -13.83
CA ASN A 225 -5.89 1.36 -14.99
C ASN A 225 -5.82 2.88 -14.78
N ASN A 226 -4.98 3.33 -13.85
CA ASN A 226 -4.80 4.73 -13.49
C ASN A 226 -3.41 4.98 -12.86
N GLU A 227 -3.21 6.18 -12.30
CA GLU A 227 -1.94 6.61 -11.70
C GLU A 227 -1.71 6.06 -10.28
N SER A 228 -2.71 5.46 -9.60
CA SER A 228 -2.54 4.94 -8.23
C SER A 228 -1.57 3.76 -8.19
N SER A 229 -0.86 3.60 -7.07
CA SER A 229 -0.01 2.43 -6.84
C SER A 229 -0.87 1.15 -6.83
N LEU A 230 -0.39 0.11 -7.51
CA LEU A 230 -1.01 -1.21 -7.53
C LEU A 230 -0.13 -2.19 -6.76
N VAL A 231 -0.73 -2.91 -5.82
CA VAL A 231 -0.10 -4.02 -5.10
C VAL A 231 -0.87 -5.30 -5.43
N ILE A 232 -0.18 -6.31 -5.95
CA ILE A 232 -0.72 -7.64 -6.19
C ILE A 232 -0.09 -8.58 -5.16
N TYR A 233 -0.90 -9.42 -4.51
CA TYR A 233 -0.39 -10.42 -3.58
C TYR A 233 -1.19 -11.72 -3.64
N ASN A 234 -0.47 -12.84 -3.54
CA ASN A 234 -1.04 -14.18 -3.57
C ASN A 234 -1.61 -14.61 -2.21
N ILE A 235 -2.57 -15.52 -2.24
CA ILE A 235 -3.33 -15.97 -1.06
C ILE A 235 -2.67 -17.13 -0.31
N ASP A 236 -1.45 -17.51 -0.71
CA ASP A 236 -0.79 -18.76 -0.32
C ASP A 236 0.67 -18.62 0.11
N THR A 237 1.04 -17.42 0.55
CA THR A 237 2.22 -17.18 1.38
C THR A 237 1.83 -16.34 2.58
N HIS A 238 2.74 -16.25 3.55
CA HIS A 238 2.75 -15.23 4.59
C HIS A 238 4.15 -14.63 4.63
N PHE A 239 4.25 -13.33 4.88
CA PHE A 239 5.51 -12.65 5.17
C PHE A 239 5.29 -11.57 6.23
N GLU A 240 6.36 -11.18 6.92
CA GLU A 240 6.39 -9.94 7.71
C GLU A 240 7.44 -8.99 7.12
N SER A 241 7.10 -7.69 7.02
CA SER A 241 8.06 -6.65 6.63
C SER A 241 7.77 -5.36 7.39
N THR A 242 8.74 -4.94 8.20
CA THR A 242 8.78 -3.66 8.90
C THR A 242 8.88 -2.46 7.95
N ARG A 243 9.27 -2.67 6.69
CA ARG A 243 9.63 -1.62 5.71
C ARG A 243 8.61 -1.43 4.59
N LEU A 244 7.75 -2.42 4.32
CA LEU A 244 6.82 -2.37 3.20
C LEU A 244 5.88 -1.16 3.27
N LYS A 245 5.36 -0.84 4.46
CA LYS A 245 4.42 0.27 4.64
C LYS A 245 5.03 1.64 4.31
N SER A 246 6.26 1.93 4.75
CA SER A 246 6.92 3.19 4.41
C SER A 246 7.25 3.24 2.92
N LYS A 247 7.85 2.18 2.37
CA LYS A 247 8.13 2.08 0.92
C LYS A 247 6.89 2.30 0.06
N LEU A 248 5.75 1.71 0.39
CA LEU A 248 4.50 1.89 -0.37
C LEU A 248 3.99 3.34 -0.39
N LEU A 249 4.28 4.13 0.66
CA LEU A 249 3.91 5.54 0.75
C LEU A 249 4.93 6.45 0.04
N THR A 250 6.23 6.15 0.15
CA THR A 250 7.32 7.02 -0.34
C THR A 250 7.74 6.76 -1.78
N ILE A 251 7.53 5.55 -2.32
CA ILE A 251 8.03 5.13 -3.65
C ILE A 251 7.63 6.09 -4.78
N LYS A 252 6.47 6.74 -4.69
CA LYS A 252 6.00 7.74 -5.67
C LYS A 252 6.80 9.05 -5.70
N ASN A 253 7.56 9.33 -4.66
CA ASN A 253 8.49 10.46 -4.57
C ASN A 253 9.91 10.07 -5.01
N THR A 254 10.08 8.91 -5.65
CA THR A 254 11.37 8.37 -6.13
C THR A 254 11.35 8.09 -7.64
N ASN A 255 12.51 7.89 -8.26
CA ASN A 255 12.65 7.50 -9.67
C ASN A 255 12.50 5.98 -9.88
N ILE A 256 11.58 5.34 -9.17
CA ILE A 256 11.34 3.89 -9.16
C ILE A 256 9.90 3.60 -9.63
N ASP A 257 9.72 2.64 -10.52
CA ASP A 257 8.44 2.28 -11.13
C ASP A 257 7.70 1.15 -10.39
N GLY A 258 8.34 0.51 -9.41
CA GLY A 258 7.73 -0.50 -8.54
C GLY A 258 8.74 -1.27 -7.69
N LEU A 259 8.26 -2.27 -6.96
CA LEU A 259 9.12 -3.20 -6.23
C LEU A 259 8.56 -4.62 -6.22
N LEU A 260 9.39 -5.59 -5.87
CA LEU A 260 8.96 -6.97 -5.55
C LEU A 260 9.24 -7.24 -4.06
N GLY A 261 8.30 -7.87 -3.36
CA GLY A 261 8.60 -8.41 -2.04
C GLY A 261 9.45 -9.67 -2.19
N ALA A 262 10.62 -9.71 -1.54
CA ALA A 262 11.65 -10.71 -1.76
C ALA A 262 12.06 -11.44 -0.47
N ILE A 263 12.68 -12.60 -0.60
CA ILE A 263 13.30 -13.35 0.51
C ILE A 263 14.59 -14.02 0.01
N ASN A 264 15.58 -14.18 0.87
CA ASN A 264 16.75 -15.01 0.56
C ASN A 264 16.34 -16.49 0.62
N SER A 265 16.33 -17.18 -0.52
CA SER A 265 15.90 -18.57 -0.63
C SER A 265 16.45 -19.22 -1.89
N ASN A 266 16.65 -20.54 -1.83
CA ASN A 266 17.03 -21.39 -2.96
C ASN A 266 15.90 -22.39 -3.33
N ASP A 267 14.67 -22.18 -2.84
CA ASP A 267 13.53 -23.08 -3.08
C ASP A 267 13.00 -22.94 -4.53
N GLY A 268 13.17 -23.99 -5.33
CA GLY A 268 12.69 -24.09 -6.71
C GLY A 268 11.17 -23.99 -6.89
N LYS A 269 10.37 -24.00 -5.81
CA LYS A 269 8.93 -23.69 -5.85
C LYS A 269 8.66 -22.22 -6.22
N LEU A 270 9.63 -21.31 -6.06
CA LEU A 270 9.47 -19.85 -6.15
C LEU A 270 9.90 -19.25 -7.50
N SER A 271 9.48 -18.00 -7.77
CA SER A 271 10.10 -17.14 -8.78
C SER A 271 11.39 -16.52 -8.23
N PHE A 272 12.43 -16.38 -9.03
CA PHE A 272 13.72 -15.80 -8.64
C PHE A 272 13.93 -14.39 -9.24
N ILE A 273 14.80 -13.62 -8.61
CA ILE A 273 15.06 -12.20 -8.89
C ILE A 273 16.58 -12.00 -8.97
N GLU A 274 17.11 -11.66 -10.14
CA GLU A 274 18.51 -11.25 -10.29
C GLU A 274 18.61 -9.73 -10.16
N LEU A 275 19.55 -9.27 -9.33
CA LEU A 275 19.81 -7.86 -9.10
C LEU A 275 21.06 -7.37 -9.87
N ASP A 276 21.08 -6.09 -10.19
CA ASP A 276 22.26 -5.32 -10.59
C ASP A 276 22.37 -4.12 -9.65
N SER A 277 23.33 -4.19 -8.71
CA SER A 277 23.35 -3.34 -7.52
C SER A 277 22.00 -3.40 -6.76
N GLU A 278 21.33 -2.27 -6.56
CA GLU A 278 20.01 -2.15 -5.92
C GLU A 278 18.82 -2.47 -6.84
N PHE A 279 19.04 -2.53 -8.16
CA PHE A 279 17.96 -2.63 -9.16
C PHE A 279 17.70 -4.09 -9.57
N VAL A 280 16.45 -4.39 -9.91
CA VAL A 280 16.07 -5.69 -10.50
C VAL A 280 16.49 -5.71 -11.97
N LYS A 281 17.39 -6.63 -12.31
CA LYS A 281 17.94 -6.85 -13.66
C LYS A 281 17.04 -7.76 -14.50
N ARG A 282 16.51 -8.82 -13.87
CA ARG A 282 15.47 -9.71 -14.42
C ARG A 282 14.82 -10.53 -13.33
N THR A 283 13.63 -11.04 -13.61
CA THR A 283 12.95 -12.09 -12.83
C THR A 283 12.96 -13.40 -13.62
N LYS A 284 12.65 -14.52 -12.97
CA LYS A 284 12.40 -15.80 -13.66
C LYS A 284 11.52 -16.74 -12.84
N GLU A 285 10.46 -17.27 -13.43
CA GLU A 285 9.57 -18.22 -12.76
C GLU A 285 10.18 -19.64 -12.64
N LYS A 286 10.31 -20.17 -11.40
CA LYS A 286 10.71 -21.56 -11.07
C LYS A 286 12.08 -22.01 -11.61
N GLU A 287 13.02 -21.07 -11.77
CA GLU A 287 14.40 -21.32 -12.21
C GLU A 287 15.34 -20.46 -11.36
N ALA A 288 16.28 -21.11 -10.66
CA ALA A 288 17.14 -20.47 -9.66
C ALA A 288 18.27 -19.64 -10.30
N ILE A 289 17.93 -18.45 -10.81
CA ILE A 289 18.90 -17.50 -11.39
C ILE A 289 19.68 -16.69 -10.34
N SER A 290 19.31 -16.80 -9.06
CA SER A 290 19.95 -16.11 -7.92
C SER A 290 19.59 -16.84 -6.61
N ASN A 291 20.04 -16.29 -5.48
CA ASN A 291 19.61 -16.67 -4.12
C ASN A 291 18.47 -15.80 -3.56
N VAL A 292 17.85 -14.96 -4.40
CA VAL A 292 16.79 -14.01 -4.01
C VAL A 292 15.50 -14.41 -4.73
N ALA A 293 14.48 -14.76 -3.96
CA ALA A 293 13.21 -15.25 -4.46
C ALA A 293 12.04 -14.30 -4.16
N SER A 294 11.02 -14.33 -5.01
CA SER A 294 9.77 -13.59 -4.83
C SER A 294 8.92 -14.21 -3.72
N THR A 295 8.40 -13.36 -2.83
CA THR A 295 7.37 -13.72 -1.84
C THR A 295 5.97 -13.88 -2.44
N GLY A 296 5.81 -13.51 -3.73
CA GLY A 296 4.53 -13.37 -4.42
C GLY A 296 3.88 -11.98 -4.29
N LEU A 297 4.56 -11.03 -3.61
CA LEU A 297 4.18 -9.62 -3.57
C LEU A 297 4.78 -8.85 -4.75
N TYR A 298 3.94 -8.20 -5.55
CA TYR A 298 4.32 -7.42 -6.73
C TYR A 298 3.72 -6.01 -6.66
N VAL A 299 4.56 -4.98 -6.71
CA VAL A 299 4.16 -3.57 -6.61
C VAL A 299 4.54 -2.81 -7.88
N PHE A 300 3.60 -2.00 -8.37
CA PHE A 300 3.78 -1.05 -9.47
C PHE A 300 3.35 0.33 -8.98
N THR A 301 4.13 1.39 -9.20
CA THR A 301 3.78 2.75 -8.72
C THR A 301 2.58 3.35 -9.44
N ARG A 302 2.22 2.80 -10.61
CA ARG A 302 1.07 3.21 -11.42
C ARG A 302 0.41 1.95 -11.98
N GLY A 303 -0.81 1.64 -11.57
CA GLY A 303 -1.50 0.42 -12.01
C GLY A 303 -1.73 0.32 -13.53
N LYS A 304 -1.74 1.46 -14.24
CA LYS A 304 -1.74 1.50 -15.72
C LYS A 304 -0.51 0.82 -16.35
N ASP A 305 0.65 0.85 -15.69
CA ASP A 305 1.88 0.24 -16.24
C ASP A 305 1.80 -1.29 -16.18
N PHE A 306 1.18 -1.86 -15.12
CA PHE A 306 0.80 -3.27 -15.08
C PHE A 306 -0.20 -3.60 -16.21
N VAL A 307 -1.26 -2.81 -16.38
CA VAL A 307 -2.30 -3.09 -17.39
C VAL A 307 -1.71 -3.13 -18.80
N ASN A 308 -0.87 -2.15 -19.14
CA ASN A 308 -0.20 -2.10 -20.45
C ASN A 308 0.73 -3.30 -20.68
N ALA A 309 1.53 -3.70 -19.68
CA ALA A 309 2.42 -4.85 -19.77
C ALA A 309 1.64 -6.18 -19.84
N ALA A 310 0.52 -6.29 -19.11
CA ALA A 310 -0.35 -7.46 -19.09
C ALA A 310 -1.08 -7.64 -20.44
N GLU A 311 -1.64 -6.58 -21.01
CA GLU A 311 -2.29 -6.66 -22.33
C GLU A 311 -1.26 -6.92 -23.45
N PHE A 312 -0.02 -6.44 -23.33
CA PHE A 312 1.09 -6.84 -24.20
C PHE A 312 1.45 -8.34 -24.04
N MET A 313 1.56 -8.85 -22.81
CA MET A 313 1.87 -10.26 -22.54
C MET A 313 0.80 -11.21 -23.12
N LEU A 314 -0.48 -10.88 -22.94
CA LEU A 314 -1.61 -11.68 -23.44
C LEU A 314 -1.70 -11.63 -24.98
N SER A 315 -1.56 -10.45 -25.59
CA SER A 315 -1.62 -10.31 -27.06
C SER A 315 -0.45 -10.99 -27.79
N ASN A 316 0.70 -11.16 -27.12
CA ASN A 316 1.84 -11.94 -27.62
C ASN A 316 1.85 -13.40 -27.12
N ASN A 317 0.78 -13.89 -26.48
CA ASN A 317 0.66 -15.23 -25.87
C ASN A 317 1.91 -15.67 -25.07
N SER A 318 2.54 -14.71 -24.38
CA SER A 318 3.87 -14.87 -23.78
C SER A 318 3.81 -15.57 -22.43
N LYS A 319 3.47 -16.86 -22.47
CA LYS A 319 3.32 -17.75 -21.32
C LYS A 319 4.65 -18.37 -20.89
N THR A 320 4.82 -18.59 -19.60
CA THR A 320 5.86 -19.45 -19.03
C THR A 320 5.17 -20.64 -18.35
N ASN A 321 5.63 -21.88 -18.55
CA ASN A 321 4.98 -23.09 -18.00
C ASN A 321 3.45 -23.16 -18.27
N ASN A 322 3.02 -22.69 -19.45
CA ASN A 322 1.61 -22.54 -19.90
C ASN A 322 0.76 -21.50 -19.14
N GLU A 323 1.32 -20.72 -18.23
CA GLU A 323 0.62 -19.69 -17.44
C GLU A 323 1.22 -18.28 -17.63
N TYR A 324 0.41 -17.25 -17.37
CA TYR A 324 0.83 -15.85 -17.33
C TYR A 324 1.17 -15.42 -15.89
N TYR A 325 2.47 -15.29 -15.59
CA TYR A 325 2.99 -14.94 -14.27
C TYR A 325 3.28 -13.44 -14.12
N VAL A 326 2.95 -12.87 -12.96
CA VAL A 326 3.16 -11.43 -12.67
C VAL A 326 4.66 -11.10 -12.55
N SER A 327 5.48 -12.05 -12.07
CA SER A 327 6.94 -11.97 -12.06
C SER A 327 7.51 -11.62 -13.44
N GLU A 328 7.06 -12.29 -14.50
CA GLU A 328 7.55 -12.10 -15.88
C GLU A 328 7.13 -10.75 -16.50
N LEU A 329 6.15 -10.02 -15.95
CA LEU A 329 5.82 -8.66 -16.41
C LEU A 329 6.96 -7.67 -16.15
N TYR A 330 7.74 -7.87 -15.08
CA TYR A 330 8.91 -7.04 -14.80
C TYR A 330 9.95 -7.15 -15.92
N ASN A 331 10.13 -8.33 -16.51
CA ASN A 331 11.02 -8.53 -17.66
C ASN A 331 10.57 -7.78 -18.93
N ILE A 332 9.28 -7.45 -19.07
CA ILE A 332 8.75 -6.61 -20.15
C ILE A 332 9.01 -5.14 -19.84
N LEU A 333 8.73 -4.70 -18.62
CA LEU A 333 8.88 -3.31 -18.20
C LEU A 333 10.36 -2.87 -18.11
N ILE A 334 11.26 -3.72 -17.62
CA ILE A 334 12.72 -3.45 -17.56
C ILE A 334 13.27 -3.15 -18.97
N LYS A 335 12.81 -3.90 -19.99
CA LYS A 335 13.16 -3.65 -21.41
C LYS A 335 12.63 -2.32 -21.96
N GLN A 336 11.64 -1.72 -21.29
CA GLN A 336 11.11 -0.38 -21.57
C GLN A 336 11.82 0.71 -20.73
N GLY A 337 12.94 0.38 -20.07
CA GLY A 337 13.72 1.31 -19.24
C GLY A 337 13.17 1.55 -17.83
N LYS A 338 12.19 0.76 -17.40
CA LYS A 338 11.55 0.88 -16.07
C LYS A 338 12.46 0.34 -14.97
N LYS A 339 12.49 1.03 -13.82
CA LYS A 339 13.34 0.70 -12.67
C LYS A 339 12.53 0.06 -11.54
N PHE A 340 13.04 -1.05 -11.00
CA PHE A 340 12.42 -1.75 -9.88
C PHE A 340 13.47 -2.09 -8.83
N VAL A 341 13.04 -2.12 -7.57
CA VAL A 341 13.86 -2.55 -6.42
C VAL A 341 13.17 -3.71 -5.69
N ILE A 342 13.73 -4.16 -4.56
CA ILE A 342 13.07 -5.16 -3.71
C ILE A 342 12.66 -4.60 -2.34
N ASP A 343 11.66 -5.23 -1.73
CA ASP A 343 11.50 -5.25 -0.29
C ASP A 343 11.78 -6.64 0.26
N LEU A 344 13.00 -6.84 0.75
CA LEU A 344 13.38 -8.06 1.44
C LEU A 344 12.53 -8.18 2.72
N ALA A 345 11.84 -9.30 2.91
CA ALA A 345 11.01 -9.60 4.07
C ALA A 345 11.85 -9.94 5.32
N ASP A 346 11.26 -9.73 6.50
CA ASP A 346 11.85 -10.06 7.81
C ASP A 346 11.57 -11.52 8.21
N ASP A 347 10.40 -12.07 7.86
CA ASP A 347 10.11 -13.53 7.79
C ASP A 347 9.27 -13.83 6.54
N PHE A 348 9.31 -15.10 6.10
CA PHE A 348 8.51 -15.64 5.00
C PHE A 348 8.16 -17.11 5.27
N SER A 349 6.90 -17.48 4.98
CA SER A 349 6.40 -18.84 5.03
C SER A 349 5.55 -19.16 3.79
N LEU A 350 5.87 -20.28 3.12
CA LEU A 350 4.98 -20.87 2.12
C LEU A 350 3.73 -21.45 2.81
N LEU A 351 2.58 -21.29 2.17
CA LEU A 351 1.32 -21.97 2.51
C LEU A 351 0.76 -22.65 1.22
N GLY A 352 1.70 -23.12 0.39
CA GLY A 352 1.50 -23.48 -1.01
C GLY A 352 0.83 -24.85 -1.25
N THR A 353 1.02 -25.77 -0.30
CA THR A 353 0.73 -27.21 -0.39
C THR A 353 0.52 -27.78 1.03
N PRO A 354 -0.01 -29.01 1.19
CA PRO A 354 -0.08 -29.67 2.50
C PRO A 354 1.28 -29.77 3.21
N GLU A 355 2.36 -30.08 2.48
CA GLU A 355 3.74 -30.08 2.99
C GLU A 355 4.14 -28.72 3.56
N ASP A 356 3.82 -27.62 2.85
CA ASP A 356 4.15 -26.27 3.31
C ASP A 356 3.37 -25.92 4.59
N ILE A 357 2.13 -26.43 4.76
CA ILE A 357 1.37 -26.28 6.01
C ILE A 357 2.04 -27.05 7.15
N GLU A 358 2.39 -28.33 6.97
CA GLU A 358 3.11 -29.10 8.01
C GLU A 358 4.42 -28.42 8.45
N ASN A 359 5.16 -27.87 7.49
CA ASN A 359 6.40 -27.16 7.77
C ASN A 359 6.17 -25.81 8.46
N PHE A 360 5.07 -25.11 8.15
CA PHE A 360 4.64 -23.92 8.88
C PHE A 360 4.16 -24.25 10.30
N GLU A 361 3.57 -25.42 10.55
CA GLU A 361 3.13 -25.85 11.89
C GLU A 361 4.26 -26.33 12.80
N ARG A 362 5.37 -26.80 12.22
CA ARG A 362 6.60 -27.20 12.95
C ARG A 362 7.50 -26.03 13.37
N ARG A 363 7.30 -24.83 12.80
CA ARG A 363 8.00 -23.58 13.15
C ARG A 363 7.46 -22.94 14.44
#